data_AF-A0A7K3WS94-F1
#
_entry.id   AF-A0A7K3WS94-F1
#
_cell.length_a   1.000
_cell.length_b   1.000
_cell.length_c   1.000
_cell.angle_alpha   90.00
_cell.angle_beta   90.00
_cell.angle_gamma   90.00
#
_symmetry.space_group_name_H-M   'P 1'
#
loop_
_entity.id
_entity.type
_entity.pdbx_description
1 polymer ?
#
loop_
_entity_poly.entity_id
_entity_poly.type
_entity_poly.pdbx_seq_one_letter_code
_entity_poly.pdbx_strand_id
1 'polypeptide(L)' 'MEAMFLLIGISLVVALAFLGGFFWAVRSKQYDDDFTPSVRMLFDDDIDNNSNHPDNSSN' A
#
# COMPACT_ATOMS: atom_id res chain seq x y z
N MET A 1 -1.25 14.67 42.45
CA MET A 1 -1.15 13.19 42.38
C MET A 1 -2.19 12.58 41.46
N GLU A 2 -3.45 13.03 41.44
CA GLU A 2 -4.46 12.53 40.48
C GLU A 2 -4.08 12.68 39.00
N ALA A 3 -3.59 13.85 38.59
CA ALA A 3 -3.23 14.10 37.19
C ALA A 3 -2.14 13.14 36.66
N MET A 4 -1.25 12.66 37.54
CA MET A 4 -0.19 11.72 37.16
C MET A 4 -0.78 10.35 36.79
N PHE A 5 -1.75 9.86 37.56
CA PHE A 5 -2.43 8.59 37.26
C PHE A 5 -3.23 8.68 35.95
N LEU A 6 -3.88 9.81 35.69
CA LEU A 6 -4.57 10.07 34.42
C LEU A 6 -3.58 10.04 33.24
N LEU A 7 -2.45 10.74 33.35
CA LEU A 7 -1.42 10.79 32.30
C LEU A 7 -0.79 9.42 32.03
N ILE A 8 -0.57 8.61 33.06
CA ILE A 8 -0.08 7.23 32.94
C ILE A 8 -1.10 6.35 32.19
N GLY A 9 -2.38 6.49 32.50
CA GLY A 9 -3.44 5.77 31.78
C GLY A 9 -3.49 6.17 30.30
N ILE A 10 -3.47 7.47 30.02
CA ILE A 10 -3.49 7.99 28.64
C ILE A 10 -2.25 7.53 27.86
N SER A 11 -1.05 7.60 28.44
CA SER A 11 0.18 7.18 27.75
C SER A 11 0.17 5.68 27.44
N LEU A 12 -0.36 4.85 28.35
CA LEU A 12 -0.51 3.42 28.12
C LEU A 12 -1.51 3.13 27.00
N VAL A 13 -2.66 3.81 27.00
CA VAL A 13 -3.68 3.66 25.93
C VAL A 13 -3.10 4.06 24.57
N VAL A 14 -2.38 5.18 24.51
CA VAL A 14 -1.72 5.64 23.27
C VAL A 14 -0.69 4.62 22.82
N ALA A 15 0.16 4.10 23.71
CA ALA A 15 1.15 3.09 23.37
C ALA A 15 0.50 1.80 22.81
N LEU A 16 -0.59 1.34 23.43
CA LEU A 16 -1.34 0.17 22.95
C LEU A 16 -2.04 0.43 21.61
N ALA A 17 -2.57 1.63 21.39
CA ALA A 17 -3.17 2.01 20.12
C ALA A 17 -2.13 1.99 18.98
N PHE A 18 -0.96 2.58 19.20
CA PHE A 18 0.14 2.52 18.24
C PHE A 18 0.64 1.09 17.98
N LEU A 19 0.77 0.30 19.04
CA LEU A 19 1.19 -1.10 18.92
C LEU A 19 0.15 -1.94 18.15
N GLY A 20 -1.14 -1.75 18.42
CA GLY A 20 -2.23 -2.40 17.69
C GLY A 20 -2.27 -1.99 16.22
N GLY A 21 -2.11 -0.68 15.94
CA GLY A 21 -1.99 -0.15 14.59
C GLY A 21 -0.79 -0.72 13.84
N PHE A 22 0.36 -0.88 14.51
CA PHE A 22 1.55 -1.51 13.96
C PHE A 22 1.29 -2.95 13.53
N PHE A 23 0.70 -3.78 14.40
CA PHE A 23 0.37 -5.17 14.05
C PHE A 23 -0.66 -5.24 12.91
N TRP A 24 -1.64 -4.33 12.89
CA TRP A 24 -2.62 -4.24 11.79
C TRP A 24 -1.95 -3.90 10.45
N ALA A 25 -1.04 -2.93 10.42
CA ALA A 25 -0.29 -2.54 9.22
C ALA A 25 0.59 -3.69 8.69
N VAL A 26 1.31 -4.38 9.58
CA VAL A 26 2.13 -5.56 9.24
C VAL A 26 1.26 -6.69 8.67
N ARG A 27 0.12 -6.97 9.28
CA ARG A 27 -0.79 -8.02 8.80
C ARG A 27 -1.54 -7.64 7.52
N SER A 28 -1.78 -6.34 7.30
CA SER A 28 -2.40 -5.83 6.08
C SER A 28 -1.47 -5.89 4.86
N LYS A 29 -0.19 -6.30 5.03
CA LYS A 29 0.79 -6.38 3.94
C LYS A 29 0.86 -5.09 3.11
N GLN A 30 0.67 -3.92 3.74
CA GLN A 30 0.80 -2.64 3.02
C GLN A 30 2.23 -2.39 2.51
N TYR A 31 3.19 -3.22 2.90
CA TYR A 31 4.56 -3.28 2.37
C TYR A 31 4.68 -4.06 1.05
N ASP A 32 3.66 -4.82 0.64
CA ASP A 32 3.70 -5.56 -0.64
C ASP A 32 3.43 -4.63 -1.84
N ASP A 33 2.91 -3.41 -1.61
CA ASP A 33 2.69 -2.37 -2.64
C ASP A 33 3.90 -1.41 -2.77
N ASP A 34 5.10 -1.95 -2.56
CA ASP A 34 6.38 -1.28 -2.84
C ASP A 34 6.82 -1.47 -4.31
N PHE A 35 6.09 -2.29 -5.09
CA PHE A 35 6.30 -2.44 -6.53
C PHE A 35 5.66 -1.29 -7.29
N THR A 36 6.47 -0.25 -7.46
CA THR A 36 6.21 1.03 -8.11
C THR A 36 5.14 0.96 -9.23
N PRO A 37 3.93 1.50 -9.02
CA PRO A 37 2.92 1.63 -10.07
C PRO A 37 3.44 2.44 -11.26
N SER A 38 4.36 3.38 -11.02
CA SER A 38 5.05 4.18 -12.03
C SER A 38 5.93 3.35 -12.97
N VAL A 39 6.52 2.24 -12.49
CA VAL A 39 7.37 1.37 -13.32
C VAL A 39 6.51 0.52 -14.25
N ARG A 40 5.37 0.01 -13.76
CA ARG A 40 4.39 -0.67 -14.62
C ARG A 40 3.88 0.26 -15.71
N MET A 41 3.50 1.50 -15.37
CA MET A 41 3.03 2.48 -16.35
C MET A 41 4.07 2.85 -17.41
N LEU A 42 5.37 2.88 -17.06
CA LEU A 42 6.47 3.16 -18.00
C LEU A 42 6.76 2.02 -18.99
N PHE A 43 6.34 0.78 -18.68
CA PHE A 43 6.62 -0.40 -19.49
C PHE A 43 5.35 -1.08 -20.03
N ASP A 44 4.15 -0.67 -19.59
CA ASP A 44 2.86 -1.14 -20.14
C ASP A 44 2.62 -0.61 -21.56
N ASP A 45 3.12 0.59 -21.90
CA ASP A 45 2.99 1.19 -23.24
C ASP A 45 3.68 0.38 -24.35
N ASP A 46 4.64 -0.49 -24.01
CA ASP A 46 5.38 -1.32 -24.98
C ASP A 46 4.67 -2.65 -25.31
N ILE A 47 3.74 -3.13 -24.46
CA ILE A 47 3.14 -4.47 -24.61
C ILE A 47 1.92 -4.47 -25.54
N ASP A 48 1.17 -3.36 -25.61
CA ASP A 48 -0.06 -3.28 -26.41
C ASP A 48 0.16 -3.04 -27.91
N ASN A 49 1.38 -2.73 -28.34
CA ASN A 49 1.70 -2.42 -29.75
C ASN A 49 2.01 -3.65 -30.63
N ASN A 50 1.96 -4.89 -30.10
CA ASN A 50 2.36 -6.09 -30.88
C ASN A 50 1.29 -7.21 -30.94
N SER A 51 0.06 -7.00 -30.50
CA SER A 51 -0.95 -8.09 -30.46
C SER A 51 -2.24 -7.87 -31.24
N ASN A 52 -2.44 -6.74 -31.93
CA ASN A 52 -3.65 -6.53 -32.75
C ASN A 52 -3.36 -5.86 -34.09
N HIS A 53 -2.83 -6.63 -35.05
CA HIS A 53 -3.08 -6.35 -36.46
C HIS A 53 -3.16 -7.63 -37.30
N PRO A 54 -4.36 -8.22 -37.46
CA PRO A 54 -4.68 -9.00 -38.63
C PRO A 54 -5.61 -8.16 -39.51
N ASP A 55 -5.10 -7.13 -40.21
CA ASP A 55 -5.84 -6.57 -41.34
C ASP A 55 -5.36 -7.20 -42.64
N ASN A 56 -6.04 -8.29 -42.97
CA ASN A 56 -6.21 -8.74 -44.34
C ASN A 56 -7.09 -7.72 -45.09
N SER A 57 -6.46 -6.69 -45.66
CA SER A 57 -7.07 -5.87 -46.71
C SER A 57 -6.70 -6.46 -48.07
N SER A 58 -7.53 -7.40 -48.50
CA SER A 58 -7.67 -7.81 -49.89
C SER A 58 -8.43 -6.75 -50.67
N ASN A 59 -7.71 -5.90 -51.40
CA ASN A 59 -7.99 -5.48 -52.78
C ASN A 59 -6.88 -4.56 -53.30
#